data_AF-F0YCZ9-F1
#
_entry.id   AF-F0YCZ9-F1
#
_cell.length_a   1.000
_cell.length_b   1.000
_cell.length_c   1.000
_cell.angle_alpha   90.00
_cell.angle_beta   90.00
_cell.angle_gamma   90.00
#
_symmetry.space_group_name_H-M   'P 1'
#
loop_
_entity.id
_entity.type
_entity.pdbx_description
1 polymer ?
#
loop_
_entity_poly.entity_id
_entity_poly.type
_entity_poly.pdbx_seq_one_letter_code
_entity_poly.pdbx_strand_id
1 'polypeptide(L)'
;MTRHGNPYHNFRHGIDVAQTLFCFAEGKLLGEAGGRRAFGAPKVVFDDLEVHAMMLAGFCHDLDHPGLNNGFHVNCGHPLALRYNDRAVLEEWHAFSMWHVLRRPDCDILARYPAADVAKIRKFSVAGILATDMTQHGAITGGVRGLADAPEDPAKRDGHALTLFKGLVHAADVSNPAKPWAVSKAWSDVLQVEFFHQGDLEKARGLPVSFGMDRATTSQRGMAIGFGSKLVGPFYQAIAALQPDVQPCVDMLNDNVDVWTKMDA
;
A
#
# COMPACT_ATOMS: atom_id res chain seq x y z
N MET A 1 2.19 13.66 9.12
CA MET A 1 2.57 12.41 8.44
C MET A 1 4.01 12.41 7.94
N THR A 2 4.63 13.53 7.51
CA THR A 2 6.09 13.53 7.27
C THR A 2 6.78 14.79 7.75
N ARG A 3 7.99 14.62 8.31
CA ARG A 3 8.90 15.71 8.71
C ARG A 3 9.94 16.04 7.63
N HIS A 4 10.03 15.20 6.60
CA HIS A 4 11.20 15.10 5.73
C HIS A 4 11.04 15.77 4.35
N GLY A 5 9.86 16.29 4.02
CA GLY A 5 9.64 17.00 2.74
C GLY A 5 9.78 16.12 1.49
N ASN A 6 9.60 14.80 1.63
CA ASN A 6 9.79 13.82 0.57
C ASN A 6 8.89 14.06 -0.65
N PRO A 7 9.37 13.82 -1.89
CA PRO A 7 8.57 13.94 -3.10
C PRO A 7 7.35 12.99 -3.16
N TYR A 8 7.52 11.72 -2.81
CA TYR A 8 6.49 10.68 -2.92
C TYR A 8 5.94 10.27 -1.56
N HIS A 9 6.75 9.68 -0.68
CA HIS A 9 6.29 9.15 0.61
C HIS A 9 6.07 10.33 1.58
N ASN A 10 4.92 11.00 1.43
CA ASN A 10 4.53 12.20 2.16
C ASN A 10 3.03 12.17 2.54
N PHE A 11 2.55 13.24 3.18
CA PHE A 11 1.15 13.33 3.61
C PHE A 11 0.14 13.09 2.47
N ARG A 12 0.43 13.55 1.24
CA ARG A 12 -0.49 13.38 0.11
C ARG A 12 -0.60 11.92 -0.31
N HIS A 13 0.49 11.16 -0.27
CA HIS A 13 0.48 9.72 -0.50
C HIS A 13 -0.38 9.01 0.55
N GLY A 14 -0.18 9.31 1.84
CA GLY A 14 -1.02 8.78 2.92
C GLY A 14 -2.52 9.10 2.75
N ILE A 15 -2.87 10.29 2.23
CA ILE A 15 -4.25 10.62 1.86
C ILE A 15 -4.75 9.81 0.65
N ASP A 16 -3.95 9.66 -0.40
CA ASP A 16 -4.31 8.87 -1.59
C ASP A 16 -4.60 7.41 -1.23
N VAL A 17 -3.76 6.81 -0.39
CA VAL A 17 -3.94 5.43 0.11
C VAL A 17 -5.20 5.32 0.96
N ALA A 18 -5.40 6.21 1.94
CA ALA A 18 -6.59 6.18 2.79
C ALA A 18 -7.89 6.39 1.99
N GLN A 19 -7.89 7.30 1.01
CA GLN A 19 -9.03 7.53 0.13
C GLN A 19 -9.32 6.31 -0.76
N THR A 20 -8.27 5.66 -1.28
CA THR A 20 -8.41 4.44 -2.07
C THR A 20 -9.01 3.30 -1.25
N LEU A 21 -8.57 3.15 0.01
CA LEU A 21 -9.14 2.18 0.95
C LEU A 21 -10.60 2.45 1.27
N PHE A 22 -10.97 3.72 1.47
CA PHE A 22 -12.37 4.09 1.66
C PHE A 22 -13.23 3.66 0.47
N CYS A 23 -12.76 3.85 -0.76
CA CYS A 23 -13.44 3.37 -1.97
C CYS A 23 -13.57 1.85 -2.03
N PHE A 24 -12.52 1.11 -1.67
CA PHE A 24 -12.56 -0.35 -1.62
C PHE A 24 -13.53 -0.85 -0.54
N ALA A 25 -13.54 -0.23 0.64
CA ALA A 25 -14.44 -0.63 1.74
C ALA A 25 -15.92 -0.33 1.44
N GLU A 26 -16.21 0.79 0.77
CA GLU A 26 -17.57 1.19 0.40
C GLU A 26 -18.13 0.46 -0.84
N GLY A 27 -17.29 -0.30 -1.57
CA GLY A 27 -17.65 -0.86 -2.87
C GLY A 27 -17.97 0.23 -3.91
N LYS A 28 -17.34 1.40 -3.79
CA LYS A 28 -17.58 2.56 -4.65
C LYS A 28 -16.25 3.15 -5.08
N LEU A 29 -15.81 2.81 -6.29
CA LEU A 29 -14.77 3.60 -6.95
C LEU A 29 -15.39 4.96 -7.34
N LEU A 30 -14.74 6.07 -6.96
CA LEU A 30 -15.18 7.42 -7.35
C LEU A 30 -15.17 7.53 -8.88
N GLY A 31 -16.35 7.54 -9.50
CA GLY A 31 -16.47 7.64 -10.96
C GLY A 31 -17.85 7.29 -11.52
N GLU A 32 -18.60 6.38 -10.87
CA GLU A 32 -19.98 6.08 -11.29
C GLU A 32 -21.00 6.78 -10.38
N ALA A 33 -21.43 7.96 -10.81
CA ALA A 33 -22.64 8.60 -10.31
C ALA A 33 -23.85 7.78 -10.77
N GLY A 34 -24.26 6.81 -9.96
CA GLY A 34 -25.56 6.15 -10.12
C GLY A 34 -25.48 4.67 -10.45
N GLY A 35 -25.52 3.85 -9.41
CA GLY A 35 -25.84 2.45 -9.55
C GLY A 35 -25.32 1.64 -8.38
N ARG A 36 -26.17 1.35 -7.40
CA ARG A 36 -26.00 0.11 -6.63
C ARG A 36 -26.18 -1.03 -7.63
N ARG A 37 -25.10 -1.47 -8.28
CA ARG A 37 -25.19 -2.63 -9.16
C ARG A 37 -25.29 -3.88 -8.32
N ALA A 38 -26.29 -4.68 -8.64
CA ALA A 38 -26.50 -6.01 -8.10
C ALA A 38 -25.44 -6.95 -8.67
N PHE A 39 -24.31 -7.08 -7.97
CA PHE A 39 -23.44 -8.23 -8.09
C PHE A 39 -23.48 -9.00 -6.76
N GLY A 40 -23.12 -10.29 -6.78
CA GLY A 40 -23.24 -11.20 -5.64
C GLY A 40 -22.67 -10.60 -4.35
N ALA A 41 -23.19 -11.03 -3.20
CA ALA A 41 -22.70 -10.57 -1.91
C ALA A 41 -21.17 -10.70 -1.85
N PRO A 42 -20.44 -9.68 -1.37
CA PRO A 42 -18.99 -9.74 -1.28
C PRO A 42 -18.61 -10.95 -0.42
N LYS A 43 -17.61 -11.71 -0.87
CA LYS A 43 -17.16 -12.95 -0.21
C LYS A 43 -16.72 -12.72 1.24
N VAL A 44 -16.30 -11.49 1.55
CA VAL A 44 -15.96 -11.04 2.89
C VAL A 44 -16.59 -9.66 3.09
N VAL A 45 -17.41 -9.51 4.13
CA VAL A 45 -17.93 -8.22 4.59
C VAL A 45 -17.10 -7.77 5.79
N PHE A 46 -16.51 -6.58 5.75
CA PHE A 46 -15.82 -5.98 6.89
C PHE A 46 -16.80 -5.38 7.89
N ASP A 47 -16.48 -5.46 9.19
CA ASP A 47 -17.23 -4.74 10.22
C ASP A 47 -16.65 -3.34 10.49
N ASP A 48 -17.36 -2.54 11.28
CA ASP A 48 -16.99 -1.15 11.56
C ASP A 48 -15.60 -1.02 12.21
N LEU A 49 -15.19 -1.98 13.03
CA LEU A 49 -13.86 -1.97 13.67
C LEU A 49 -12.76 -2.24 12.65
N GLU A 50 -13.02 -3.13 11.69
CA GLU A 50 -12.10 -3.43 10.60
C GLU A 50 -12.00 -2.26 9.62
N VAL A 51 -13.11 -1.60 9.28
CA VAL A 51 -13.08 -0.38 8.47
C VAL A 51 -12.32 0.74 9.18
N HIS A 52 -12.53 0.92 10.49
CA HIS A 52 -11.74 1.88 11.29
C HIS A 52 -10.24 1.54 11.24
N ALA A 53 -9.88 0.28 11.45
CA ALA A 53 -8.50 -0.18 11.37
C ALA A 53 -7.88 0.04 9.97
N MET A 54 -8.69 -0.09 8.91
CA MET A 54 -8.28 0.15 7.52
C MET A 54 -7.92 1.62 7.30
N MET A 55 -8.75 2.54 7.80
CA MET A 55 -8.47 3.98 7.70
C MET A 55 -7.22 4.35 8.51
N LEU A 56 -7.05 3.80 9.71
CA LEU A 56 -5.83 3.99 10.51
C LEU A 56 -4.58 3.49 9.78
N ALA A 57 -4.63 2.29 9.19
CA ALA A 57 -3.53 1.75 8.41
C ALA A 57 -3.21 2.65 7.20
N GLY A 58 -4.21 3.02 6.40
CA GLY A 58 -4.01 3.87 5.22
C GLY A 58 -3.34 5.21 5.56
N PHE A 59 -3.84 5.89 6.59
CA PHE A 59 -3.27 7.16 7.05
C PHE A 59 -1.86 7.02 7.63
N CYS A 60 -1.52 5.88 8.24
CA CYS A 60 -0.29 5.77 9.03
C CYS A 60 0.77 4.82 8.46
N HIS A 61 0.51 4.15 7.34
CA HIS A 61 1.42 3.13 6.82
C HIS A 61 2.83 3.65 6.49
N ASP A 62 2.97 4.93 6.15
CA ASP A 62 4.26 5.61 5.89
C ASP A 62 4.56 6.74 6.89
N LEU A 63 4.03 6.65 8.11
CA LEU A 63 4.20 7.70 9.09
C LEU A 63 5.68 7.91 9.44
N ASP A 64 6.18 9.13 9.21
CA ASP A 64 7.59 9.50 9.41
C ASP A 64 8.59 8.81 8.46
N HIS A 65 8.15 8.44 7.25
CA HIS A 65 9.01 7.89 6.20
C HIS A 65 10.18 8.82 5.84
N PRO A 66 11.45 8.34 5.81
CA PRO A 66 12.64 9.18 5.57
C PRO A 66 12.96 9.42 4.09
N GLY A 67 12.16 8.86 3.19
CA GLY A 67 12.39 8.92 1.74
C GLY A 67 13.47 7.95 1.26
N LEU A 68 13.71 6.89 2.02
CA LEU A 68 14.71 5.86 1.80
C LEU A 68 14.07 4.50 2.07
N ASN A 69 14.48 3.45 1.36
CA ASN A 69 13.91 2.11 1.52
C ASN A 69 14.63 1.28 2.63
N ASN A 70 14.03 0.14 2.98
CA ASN A 70 14.59 -0.82 3.94
C ASN A 70 16.03 -1.24 3.60
N GLY A 71 16.35 -1.46 2.32
CA GLY A 71 17.68 -1.87 1.86
C GLY A 71 18.76 -0.82 2.18
N PHE A 72 18.45 0.46 2.03
CA PHE A 72 19.35 1.55 2.42
C PHE A 72 19.65 1.51 3.92
N HIS A 73 18.62 1.37 4.76
CA HIS A 73 18.76 1.31 6.21
C HIS A 73 19.63 0.13 6.67
N VAL A 74 19.45 -1.04 6.06
CA VAL A 74 20.26 -2.23 6.33
C VAL A 74 21.71 -2.01 5.88
N ASN A 75 21.93 -1.59 4.63
CA ASN A 75 23.26 -1.45 4.05
C ASN A 75 24.13 -0.38 4.75
N CYS A 76 23.52 0.66 5.30
CA CYS A 76 24.25 1.68 6.05
C CYS A 76 24.34 1.42 7.57
N GLY A 77 23.84 0.27 8.06
CA GLY A 77 23.87 -0.06 9.49
C GLY A 77 23.03 0.89 10.35
N HIS A 78 21.91 1.37 9.82
CA HIS A 78 21.07 2.35 10.50
C HIS A 78 20.52 1.78 11.84
N PRO A 79 20.42 2.58 12.92
CA PRO A 79 19.91 2.10 14.20
C PRO A 79 18.52 1.45 14.15
N LEU A 80 17.65 1.89 13.23
CA LEU A 80 16.34 1.24 13.02
C LEU A 80 16.50 -0.18 12.45
N ALA A 81 17.42 -0.42 11.52
CA ALA A 81 17.68 -1.75 10.98
C ALA A 81 18.15 -2.70 12.09
N LEU A 82 19.07 -2.24 12.95
CA LEU A 82 19.51 -2.98 14.14
C LEU A 82 18.36 -3.27 15.12
N ARG A 83 17.48 -2.28 15.34
CA ARG A 83 16.33 -2.42 16.25
C ARG A 83 15.36 -3.49 15.79
N TYR A 84 15.07 -3.56 14.50
CA TYR A 84 14.10 -4.48 13.91
C TYR A 84 14.74 -5.74 13.31
N ASN A 85 16.06 -5.89 13.48
CA ASN A 85 16.86 -7.01 12.98
C ASN A 85 16.64 -7.21 11.47
N ASP A 86 16.75 -6.13 10.72
CA ASP A 86 16.66 -6.06 9.25
C ASP A 86 15.32 -6.51 8.64
N ARG A 87 14.29 -6.71 9.46
CA ARG A 87 12.94 -7.15 9.01
C ARG A 87 11.97 -5.98 9.01
N ALA A 88 11.33 -5.72 7.86
CA ALA A 88 10.27 -4.72 7.69
C ALA A 88 10.58 -3.41 8.44
N VAL A 89 11.81 -2.91 8.26
CA VAL A 89 12.43 -1.92 9.16
C VAL A 89 11.58 -0.65 9.28
N LEU A 90 11.08 -0.18 8.15
CA LEU A 90 10.24 1.00 8.06
C LEU A 90 8.80 0.71 8.46
N GLU A 91 8.23 -0.41 8.03
CA GLU A 91 6.84 -0.75 8.35
C GLU A 91 6.65 -0.99 9.85
N GLU A 92 7.62 -1.59 10.54
CA GLU A 92 7.67 -1.69 12.00
C GLU A 92 7.80 -0.31 12.67
N TRP A 93 8.57 0.61 12.08
CA TRP A 93 8.69 1.99 12.54
C TRP A 93 7.37 2.77 12.37
N HIS A 94 6.68 2.60 11.25
CA HIS A 94 5.40 3.25 10.96
C HIS A 94 4.30 2.74 11.89
N ALA A 95 4.22 1.43 12.08
CA ALA A 95 3.29 0.82 13.03
C ALA A 95 3.58 1.27 14.48
N PHE A 96 4.84 1.32 14.90
CA PHE A 96 5.23 1.87 16.20
C PHE A 96 4.81 3.34 16.33
N SER A 97 5.12 4.16 15.33
CA SER A 97 4.86 5.60 15.34
C SER A 97 3.37 5.91 15.42
N MET A 98 2.53 5.17 14.70
CA MET A 98 1.07 5.29 14.79
C MET A 98 0.59 5.09 16.23
N TRP A 99 1.02 4.01 16.89
CA TRP A 99 0.63 3.72 18.26
C TRP A 99 1.23 4.70 19.26
N HIS A 100 2.46 5.16 19.03
CA HIS A 100 3.08 6.16 19.87
C HIS A 100 2.28 7.47 19.87
N VAL A 101 1.77 7.91 18.71
CA VAL A 101 0.88 9.06 18.60
C VAL A 101 -0.46 8.81 19.28
N LEU A 102 -1.12 7.68 19.00
CA LEU A 102 -2.42 7.33 19.58
C LEU A 102 -2.39 7.18 21.11
N ARG A 103 -1.22 6.93 21.71
CA ARG A 103 -1.07 6.84 23.17
C ARG A 103 -0.99 8.19 23.87
N ARG A 104 -0.89 9.30 23.13
CA ARG A 104 -0.95 10.63 23.73
C ARG A 104 -2.40 10.99 24.07
N PRO A 105 -2.70 11.48 25.29
CA PRO A 105 -4.08 11.78 25.70
C PRO A 105 -4.84 12.74 24.76
N ASP A 106 -4.12 13.64 24.09
CA ASP A 106 -4.66 14.62 23.14
C ASP A 106 -4.88 14.07 21.72
N CYS A 107 -4.41 12.84 21.44
CA CYS A 107 -4.49 12.18 20.14
C CYS A 107 -5.18 10.80 20.19
N ASP A 108 -5.60 10.34 21.37
CA ASP A 108 -6.21 9.02 21.57
C ASP A 108 -7.66 9.02 21.06
N ILE A 109 -7.82 8.87 19.75
CA ILE A 109 -9.14 8.71 19.12
C ILE A 109 -9.82 7.37 19.47
N LEU A 110 -9.11 6.47 20.16
CA LEU A 110 -9.61 5.16 20.56
C LEU A 110 -10.03 5.10 22.04
N ALA A 111 -9.86 6.19 22.79
CA ALA A 111 -10.06 6.24 24.25
C ALA A 111 -11.46 5.78 24.73
N ARG A 112 -12.47 5.84 23.86
CA ARG A 112 -13.86 5.44 24.17
C ARG A 112 -14.19 4.00 23.81
N TYR A 113 -13.31 3.30 23.09
CA TYR A 113 -13.53 1.90 22.74
C TYR A 113 -13.24 0.97 23.93
N PRO A 114 -14.02 -0.12 24.11
CA PRO A 114 -13.64 -1.22 24.97
C PRO A 114 -12.27 -1.80 24.62
N ALA A 115 -11.57 -2.37 25.61
CA ALA A 115 -10.24 -2.93 25.42
C ALA A 115 -10.17 -4.03 24.33
N ALA A 116 -11.24 -4.83 24.20
CA ALA A 116 -11.34 -5.86 23.17
C ALA A 116 -11.38 -5.26 21.74
N ASP A 117 -12.10 -4.16 21.56
CA ASP A 117 -12.22 -3.48 20.27
C ASP A 117 -10.91 -2.80 19.89
N VAL A 118 -10.24 -2.14 20.85
CA VAL A 118 -8.90 -1.58 20.65
C VAL A 118 -7.90 -2.68 20.27
N ALA A 119 -7.98 -3.86 20.89
CA ALA A 119 -7.13 -4.99 20.54
C ALA A 119 -7.39 -5.50 19.11
N LYS A 120 -8.66 -5.55 18.68
CA LYS A 120 -9.03 -5.91 17.30
C LYS A 120 -8.52 -4.87 16.29
N ILE A 121 -8.77 -3.58 16.54
CA ILE A 121 -8.27 -2.48 15.70
C ILE A 121 -6.75 -2.58 15.58
N ARG A 122 -6.04 -2.78 16.69
CA ARG A 122 -4.59 -2.96 16.71
C ARG A 122 -4.11 -4.13 15.88
N LYS A 123 -4.74 -5.29 16.02
CA LYS A 123 -4.39 -6.49 15.26
C LYS A 123 -4.47 -6.22 13.75
N PHE A 124 -5.56 -5.62 13.29
CA PHE A 124 -5.78 -5.35 11.87
C PHE A 124 -4.86 -4.24 11.36
N SER A 125 -4.82 -3.08 12.01
CA SER A 125 -4.05 -1.92 11.53
C SER A 125 -2.55 -2.24 11.45
N VAL A 126 -1.98 -2.93 12.46
CA VAL A 126 -0.56 -3.34 12.43
C VAL A 126 -0.32 -4.35 11.32
N ALA A 127 -1.20 -5.34 11.15
CA ALA A 127 -1.05 -6.33 10.09
C ALA A 127 -1.15 -5.72 8.69
N GLY A 128 -1.97 -4.68 8.50
CA GLY A 128 -2.05 -3.93 7.24
C GLY A 128 -0.80 -3.13 6.95
N ILE A 129 -0.29 -2.39 7.94
CA ILE A 129 0.96 -1.62 7.78
C ILE A 129 2.14 -2.55 7.47
N LEU A 130 2.30 -3.65 8.20
CA LEU A 130 3.36 -4.62 7.90
C LEU A 130 3.19 -5.30 6.53
N ALA A 131 1.97 -5.30 5.98
CA ALA A 131 1.72 -5.87 4.67
C ALA A 131 2.17 -4.94 3.53
N THR A 132 2.45 -3.65 3.77
CA THR A 132 2.94 -2.73 2.73
C THR A 132 4.40 -2.97 2.36
N ASP A 133 5.14 -3.77 3.15
CA ASP A 133 6.47 -4.23 2.77
C ASP A 133 6.40 -5.01 1.45
N MET A 134 7.00 -4.45 0.39
CA MET A 134 6.97 -5.04 -0.95
C MET A 134 7.61 -6.44 -1.03
N THR A 135 8.41 -6.86 -0.05
CA THR A 135 8.89 -8.26 0.04
C THR A 135 7.76 -9.26 0.30
N GLN A 136 6.65 -8.81 0.89
CA GLN A 136 5.46 -9.62 1.17
C GLN A 136 4.52 -9.75 -0.04
N HIS A 137 4.70 -8.95 -1.10
CA HIS A 137 3.78 -8.84 -2.22
C HIS A 137 3.37 -10.19 -2.83
N GLY A 138 4.33 -11.10 -3.01
CA GLY A 138 4.06 -12.44 -3.55
C GLY A 138 3.19 -13.30 -2.63
N ALA A 139 3.48 -13.29 -1.32
CA ALA A 139 2.70 -14.02 -0.33
C ALA A 139 1.28 -13.46 -0.18
N ILE A 140 1.13 -12.13 -0.21
CA ILE A 140 -0.16 -11.45 -0.17
C ILE A 140 -0.98 -11.79 -1.42
N THR A 141 -0.38 -11.72 -2.61
CA THR A 141 -1.05 -12.09 -3.87
C THR A 141 -1.53 -13.54 -3.84
N GLY A 142 -0.70 -14.47 -3.36
CA GLY A 142 -1.09 -15.87 -3.19
C GLY A 142 -2.25 -16.06 -2.21
N GLY A 143 -2.23 -15.35 -1.08
CA GLY A 143 -3.31 -15.37 -0.09
C GLY A 143 -4.65 -14.86 -0.64
N VAL A 144 -4.62 -13.75 -1.39
CA VAL A 144 -5.81 -13.19 -2.06
C VAL A 144 -6.35 -14.18 -3.10
N ARG A 145 -5.51 -14.78 -3.94
CA ARG A 145 -5.95 -15.79 -4.92
C ARG A 145 -6.57 -17.00 -4.24
N GLY A 146 -5.92 -17.54 -3.19
CA GLY A 146 -6.44 -18.68 -2.45
C GLY A 146 -7.79 -18.40 -1.78
N LEU A 147 -8.07 -17.14 -1.44
CA LEU A 147 -9.37 -16.74 -0.91
C LEU A 147 -10.49 -16.84 -1.96
N ALA A 148 -10.19 -16.67 -3.26
CA ALA A 148 -11.21 -16.76 -4.32
C ALA A 148 -11.81 -18.16 -4.47
N ASP A 149 -11.01 -19.19 -4.20
CA ASP A 149 -11.42 -20.60 -4.28
C ASP A 149 -11.87 -21.17 -2.93
N ALA A 150 -11.59 -20.47 -1.82
CA ALA A 150 -11.93 -20.97 -0.49
C ALA A 150 -13.45 -21.10 -0.28
N PRO A 151 -13.95 -22.19 0.32
CA PRO A 151 -15.37 -22.31 0.66
C PRO A 151 -15.77 -21.26 1.70
N GLU A 152 -17.02 -20.81 1.63
CA GLU A 152 -17.59 -19.96 2.68
C GLU A 152 -17.73 -20.76 3.97
N ASP A 153 -17.01 -20.31 5.00
CA ASP A 153 -16.99 -20.92 6.33
C ASP A 153 -17.01 -19.80 7.38
N PRO A 154 -18.14 -19.63 8.11
CA PRO A 154 -18.26 -18.62 9.15
C PRO A 154 -17.16 -18.72 10.22
N ALA A 155 -16.65 -19.93 10.51
CA ALA A 155 -15.58 -20.13 11.49
C ALA A 155 -14.24 -19.57 11.02
N LYS A 156 -14.05 -19.36 9.71
CA LYS A 156 -12.82 -18.82 9.11
C LYS A 156 -12.94 -17.35 8.73
N ARG A 157 -14.10 -16.73 8.94
CA ARG A 157 -14.42 -15.36 8.52
C ARG A 157 -13.32 -14.37 8.93
N ASP A 158 -12.85 -14.40 10.17
CA ASP A 158 -11.82 -13.46 10.65
C ASP A 158 -10.45 -13.65 9.98
N GLY A 159 -10.10 -14.90 9.65
CA GLY A 159 -8.87 -15.21 8.90
C GLY A 159 -8.95 -14.76 7.45
N HIS A 160 -10.11 -14.96 6.82
CA HIS A 160 -10.41 -14.47 5.47
C HIS A 160 -10.42 -12.93 5.43
N ALA A 161 -11.07 -12.30 6.41
CA ALA A 161 -11.09 -10.84 6.56
C ALA A 161 -9.69 -10.27 6.72
N LEU A 162 -8.86 -10.85 7.58
CA LEU A 162 -7.48 -10.37 7.75
C LEU A 162 -6.64 -10.56 6.47
N THR A 163 -6.84 -11.65 5.73
CA THR A 163 -6.15 -11.88 4.45
C THR A 163 -6.54 -10.82 3.41
N LEU A 164 -7.84 -10.59 3.22
CA LEU A 164 -8.33 -9.57 2.29
C LEU A 164 -7.93 -8.17 2.74
N PHE A 165 -8.00 -7.87 4.03
CA PHE A 165 -7.58 -6.58 4.60
C PHE A 165 -6.14 -6.22 4.23
N LYS A 166 -5.20 -7.16 4.43
CA LYS A 166 -3.80 -6.96 4.02
C LYS A 166 -3.69 -6.73 2.52
N GLY A 167 -4.42 -7.50 1.72
CA GLY A 167 -4.48 -7.34 0.27
C GLY A 167 -4.96 -5.96 -0.15
N LEU A 168 -6.04 -5.45 0.45
CA LEU A 168 -6.59 -4.14 0.12
C LEU A 168 -5.68 -2.99 0.55
N VAL A 169 -5.08 -3.05 1.74
CA VAL A 169 -4.08 -2.05 2.18
C VAL A 169 -2.89 -2.03 1.24
N HIS A 170 -2.34 -3.21 0.89
CA HIS A 170 -1.25 -3.33 -0.07
C HIS A 170 -1.63 -2.77 -1.45
N ALA A 171 -2.83 -3.09 -1.93
CA ALA A 171 -3.31 -2.63 -3.23
C ALA A 171 -3.51 -1.12 -3.29
N ALA A 172 -4.05 -0.53 -2.22
CA ALA A 172 -4.24 0.90 -2.13
C ALA A 172 -2.90 1.65 -2.15
N ASP A 173 -1.88 1.11 -1.46
CA ASP A 173 -0.53 1.65 -1.44
C ASP A 173 0.13 1.64 -2.84
N VAL A 174 -0.01 0.54 -3.58
CA VAL A 174 0.51 0.44 -4.97
C VAL A 174 -0.50 0.86 -6.04
N SER A 175 -1.48 1.71 -5.71
CA SER A 175 -2.61 2.01 -6.60
C SER A 175 -2.32 3.00 -7.72
N ASN A 176 -1.21 3.73 -7.67
CA ASN A 176 -0.95 4.83 -8.61
C ASN A 176 -0.99 4.42 -10.10
N PRO A 177 -0.48 3.24 -10.54
CA PRO A 177 -0.62 2.78 -11.92
C PRO A 177 -2.07 2.58 -12.36
N ALA A 178 -3.01 2.40 -11.44
CA ALA A 178 -4.44 2.19 -11.71
C ALA A 178 -5.28 3.49 -11.59
N LYS A 179 -4.64 4.65 -11.39
CA LYS A 179 -5.32 5.97 -11.37
C LYS A 179 -5.37 6.57 -12.78
N PRO A 180 -6.24 7.56 -13.06
CA PRO A 180 -6.24 8.26 -14.35
C PRO A 180 -4.84 8.73 -14.76
N TRP A 181 -4.51 8.65 -16.06
CA TRP A 181 -3.15 8.88 -16.59
C TRP A 181 -2.43 10.08 -15.99
N ALA A 182 -3.07 11.26 -15.93
CA ALA A 182 -2.45 12.47 -15.40
C ALA A 182 -2.01 12.33 -13.93
N VAL A 183 -2.79 11.59 -13.13
CA VAL A 183 -2.48 11.29 -11.72
C VAL A 183 -1.40 10.22 -11.64
N SER A 184 -1.53 9.14 -12.42
CA SER A 184 -0.56 8.05 -12.47
C SER A 184 0.85 8.54 -12.84
N LYS A 185 0.93 9.36 -13.90
CA LYS A 185 2.18 9.97 -14.38
C LYS A 185 2.78 10.91 -13.34
N ALA A 186 1.97 11.76 -12.71
CA ALA A 186 2.46 12.69 -11.68
C ALA A 186 3.04 11.96 -10.46
N TRP A 187 2.39 10.88 -10.01
CA TRP A 187 2.94 10.03 -8.95
C TRP A 187 4.25 9.33 -9.37
N SER A 188 4.29 8.80 -10.61
CA SER A 188 5.50 8.20 -11.16
C SER A 188 6.67 9.19 -11.24
N ASP A 189 6.40 10.46 -11.54
CA ASP A 189 7.42 11.52 -11.60
C ASP A 189 8.02 11.81 -10.23
N VAL A 190 7.19 12.01 -9.21
CA VAL A 190 7.69 12.28 -7.86
C VAL A 190 8.34 11.06 -7.21
N LEU A 191 7.86 9.84 -7.50
CA LEU A 191 8.50 8.61 -7.06
C LEU A 191 9.93 8.49 -7.62
N GLN A 192 10.09 8.80 -8.91
CA GLN A 192 11.39 8.73 -9.55
C GLN A 192 12.38 9.75 -8.96
N VAL A 193 11.92 10.96 -8.62
CA VAL A 193 12.77 11.96 -7.93
C VAL A 193 13.28 11.40 -6.60
N GLU A 194 12.41 10.76 -5.83
CA GLU A 194 12.79 10.17 -4.53
C GLU A 194 13.75 8.99 -4.68
N PHE A 195 13.49 8.08 -5.63
CA PHE A 195 14.38 6.96 -5.93
C PHE A 195 15.77 7.43 -6.35
N PHE A 196 15.84 8.44 -7.22
CA PHE A 196 17.13 8.99 -7.66
C PHE A 196 17.85 9.74 -6.55
N HIS A 197 17.13 10.36 -5.62
CA HIS A 197 17.76 10.93 -4.43
C HIS A 197 18.42 9.85 -3.57
N GLN A 198 17.75 8.72 -3.35
CA GLN A 198 18.36 7.58 -2.66
C GLN A 198 19.59 7.06 -3.41
N GLY A 199 19.50 6.85 -4.73
CA GLY A 199 20.62 6.34 -5.53
C GLY A 199 21.85 7.24 -5.49
N ASP A 200 21.67 8.56 -5.47
CA ASP A 200 22.78 9.51 -5.31
C ASP A 200 23.42 9.40 -3.91
N LEU A 201 22.62 9.22 -2.86
CA LEU A 201 23.10 9.00 -1.50
C LEU A 201 23.86 7.68 -1.36
N GLU A 202 23.38 6.62 -2.01
CA GLU A 202 24.05 5.31 -2.05
C GLU A 202 25.44 5.45 -2.68
N LYS A 203 25.53 6.10 -3.86
CA LYS A 203 26.82 6.36 -4.53
C LYS A 203 27.75 7.20 -3.65
N ALA A 204 27.25 8.28 -3.06
CA ALA A 204 28.05 9.17 -2.22
C ALA A 204 28.61 8.48 -0.97
N ARG A 205 27.95 7.42 -0.49
CA ARG A 205 28.36 6.63 0.68
C ARG A 205 29.08 5.34 0.32
N GLY A 206 29.31 5.07 -0.97
CA GLY A 206 29.92 3.82 -1.43
C GLY A 206 29.06 2.58 -1.16
N LEU A 207 27.73 2.74 -1.07
CA LEU A 207 26.78 1.64 -0.91
C LEU A 207 26.37 1.08 -2.28
N PRO A 208 25.92 -0.18 -2.36
CA PRO A 208 25.30 -0.72 -3.56
C PRO A 208 24.08 0.13 -3.95
N VAL A 209 24.01 0.55 -5.21
CA VAL A 209 22.87 1.32 -5.72
C VAL A 209 21.68 0.38 -5.90
N SER A 210 20.54 0.76 -5.32
CA SER A 210 19.30 0.00 -5.36
C SER A 210 18.76 -0.10 -6.80
N PHE A 211 18.08 -1.21 -7.10
CA PHE A 211 17.50 -1.44 -8.42
C PHE A 211 16.54 -0.31 -8.81
N GLY A 212 16.71 0.26 -10.01
CA GLY A 212 15.87 1.34 -10.52
C GLY A 212 16.12 2.72 -9.85
N MET A 213 17.18 2.86 -9.05
CA MET A 213 17.50 4.11 -8.35
C MET A 213 18.68 4.87 -8.96
N ASP A 214 19.33 4.32 -9.98
CA ASP A 214 20.40 5.02 -10.69
C ASP A 214 19.83 5.89 -11.83
N ARG A 215 19.86 7.22 -11.66
CA ARG A 215 19.41 8.19 -12.68
C ARG A 215 20.18 8.12 -14.00
N ALA A 216 21.38 7.55 -14.03
CA ALA A 216 22.18 7.44 -15.24
C ALA A 216 21.77 6.25 -16.14
N THR A 217 21.09 5.25 -15.57
CA THR A 217 20.79 3.99 -16.28
C THR A 217 19.33 3.59 -16.22
N THR A 218 18.53 4.18 -15.32
CA THR A 218 17.13 3.80 -15.12
C THR A 218 16.22 4.51 -16.11
N SER A 219 15.43 3.72 -16.85
CA SER A 219 14.31 4.23 -17.65
C SER A 219 13.04 4.28 -16.81
N GLN A 220 12.44 5.46 -16.64
CA GLN A 220 11.13 5.61 -15.98
C GLN A 220 10.07 4.75 -16.66
N ARG A 221 10.01 4.84 -17.99
CA ARG A 221 9.09 4.09 -18.85
C ARG A 221 9.23 2.59 -18.63
N GLY A 222 10.46 2.08 -18.69
CA GLY A 222 10.75 0.66 -18.48
C GLY A 222 10.31 0.17 -17.09
N MET A 223 10.59 0.98 -16.05
CA MET A 223 10.16 0.68 -14.68
C MET A 223 8.64 0.69 -14.53
N ALA A 224 7.95 1.69 -15.09
CA ALA A 224 6.49 1.81 -15.03
C ALA A 224 5.78 0.65 -15.73
N ILE A 225 6.23 0.26 -16.94
CA ILE A 225 5.71 -0.91 -17.67
C ILE A 225 5.95 -2.18 -16.87
N GLY A 226 7.16 -2.40 -16.36
CA GLY A 226 7.51 -3.59 -15.58
C GLY A 226 6.68 -3.70 -14.30
N PHE A 227 6.60 -2.62 -13.53
CA PHE A 227 5.84 -2.56 -12.28
C PHE A 227 4.34 -2.78 -12.52
N GLY A 228 3.76 -2.06 -13.49
CA GLY A 228 2.35 -2.19 -13.85
C GLY A 228 2.01 -3.59 -14.36
N SER A 229 2.69 -4.08 -15.40
CA SER A 229 2.32 -5.34 -16.07
C SER A 229 2.71 -6.61 -15.31
N LYS A 230 3.79 -6.59 -14.52
CA LYS A 230 4.34 -7.81 -13.90
C LYS A 230 4.04 -7.94 -12.40
N LEU A 231 3.80 -6.83 -11.70
CA LEU A 231 3.53 -6.83 -10.26
C LEU A 231 2.09 -6.41 -9.98
N VAL A 232 1.74 -5.16 -10.29
CA VAL A 232 0.45 -4.59 -9.88
C VAL A 232 -0.71 -5.20 -10.65
N GLY A 233 -0.60 -5.40 -11.96
CA GLY A 233 -1.65 -5.98 -12.81
C GLY A 233 -2.12 -7.37 -12.35
N PRO A 234 -1.23 -8.38 -12.22
CA PRO A 234 -1.60 -9.71 -11.74
C PRO A 234 -2.17 -9.73 -10.32
N PHE A 235 -1.82 -8.75 -9.50
CA PHE A 235 -2.34 -8.59 -8.15
C PHE A 235 -3.74 -7.97 -8.14
N TYR A 236 -3.96 -6.88 -8.89
CA TYR A 236 -5.27 -6.26 -9.05
C TYR A 236 -6.29 -7.20 -9.69
N GLN A 237 -5.87 -8.05 -10.63
CA GLN A 237 -6.72 -9.12 -11.17
C GLN A 237 -7.17 -10.12 -10.09
N ALA A 238 -6.28 -10.48 -9.16
CA ALA A 238 -6.62 -11.37 -8.05
C ALA A 238 -7.65 -10.73 -7.11
N ILE A 239 -7.54 -9.42 -6.87
CA ILE A 239 -8.51 -8.67 -6.08
C ILE A 239 -9.84 -8.53 -6.81
N ALA A 240 -9.83 -8.22 -8.11
CA ALA A 240 -11.05 -8.09 -8.92
C ALA A 240 -11.86 -9.40 -8.99
N ALA A 241 -11.19 -10.55 -8.92
CA ALA A 241 -11.86 -11.85 -8.82
C ALA A 241 -12.66 -12.03 -7.51
N LEU A 242 -12.27 -11.34 -6.43
CA LEU A 242 -12.99 -11.33 -5.15
C LEU A 242 -13.98 -10.16 -5.01
N GLN A 243 -13.60 -9.02 -5.58
CA GLN A 243 -14.32 -7.76 -5.50
C GLN A 243 -14.43 -7.17 -6.91
N PRO A 244 -15.46 -7.56 -7.69
CA PRO A 244 -15.63 -7.16 -9.08
C PRO A 244 -15.59 -5.65 -9.30
N ASP A 245 -15.95 -4.85 -8.30
CA ASP A 245 -15.88 -3.38 -8.32
C ASP A 245 -14.45 -2.85 -8.50
N VAL A 246 -13.42 -3.67 -8.35
CA VAL A 246 -12.02 -3.30 -8.62
C VAL A 246 -11.66 -3.46 -10.11
N GLN A 247 -12.49 -4.10 -10.93
CA GLN A 247 -12.20 -4.30 -12.36
C GLN A 247 -11.88 -3.00 -13.12
N PRO A 248 -12.57 -1.86 -12.90
CA PRO A 248 -12.19 -0.60 -13.56
C PRO A 248 -10.75 -0.14 -13.27
N CYS A 249 -10.19 -0.50 -12.11
CA CYS A 249 -8.78 -0.24 -11.79
C CYS A 249 -7.83 -1.11 -12.63
N VAL A 250 -8.19 -2.36 -12.91
CA VAL A 250 -7.43 -3.25 -13.80
C VAL A 250 -7.41 -2.68 -15.21
N ASP A 251 -8.56 -2.23 -15.70
CA ASP A 251 -8.69 -1.66 -17.04
C ASP A 251 -7.85 -0.38 -17.18
N MET A 252 -7.98 0.55 -16.22
CA MET A 252 -7.17 1.78 -16.18
C MET A 252 -5.67 1.50 -16.09
N LEU A 253 -5.26 0.47 -15.33
CA LEU A 253 -3.87 0.05 -15.24
C LEU A 253 -3.34 -0.41 -16.60
N ASN A 254 -4.11 -1.23 -17.32
CA ASN A 254 -3.72 -1.71 -18.64
C ASN A 254 -3.61 -0.55 -19.64
N ASP A 255 -4.58 0.37 -19.62
CA ASP A 255 -4.55 1.58 -20.45
C ASP A 255 -3.30 2.43 -20.18
N ASN A 256 -2.94 2.63 -18.91
CA ASN A 256 -1.74 3.38 -18.55
C ASN A 256 -0.44 2.66 -18.98
N VAL A 257 -0.38 1.34 -18.86
CA VAL A 257 0.75 0.53 -19.37
C VAL A 257 0.88 0.69 -20.90
N ASP A 258 -0.24 0.72 -21.61
CA ASP A 258 -0.28 0.98 -23.05
C ASP A 258 0.21 2.37 -23.41
N VAL A 259 -0.20 3.40 -22.64
CA VAL A 259 0.30 4.78 -22.82
C VAL A 259 1.81 4.81 -22.64
N TRP A 260 2.35 4.25 -21.55
CA TRP A 260 3.80 4.13 -21.35
C TRP A 260 4.51 3.40 -22.48
N THR A 261 3.90 2.34 -23.02
CA THR A 261 4.46 1.56 -24.11
C THR A 261 4.56 2.37 -25.40
N LYS A 262 3.60 3.26 -25.66
CA LYS A 262 3.54 4.11 -26.86
C LYS A 262 4.36 5.40 -26.74
N MET A 263 4.81 5.78 -25.53
CA MET A 263 5.72 6.92 -25.35
C MET A 263 7.09 6.62 -25.99
N ASP A 264 7.65 7.61 -26.66
CA ASP A 264 9.00 7.54 -27.22
C ASP A 264 10.04 7.25 -26.14
N ALA A 265 11.10 6.54 -26.52
CA ALA A 265 12.18 6.11 -25.63
C ALA A 265 13.12 7.26 -25.23
#